data_AF-A0A182MX08-F1
#
_entry.id   AF-A0A182MX08-F1
#
_cell.length_a   1.000
_cell.length_b   1.000
_cell.length_c   1.000
_cell.angle_alpha   90.00
_cell.angle_beta   90.00
_cell.angle_gamma   90.00
#
_symmetry.space_group_name_H-M   'P 1'
#
loop_
_entity.id
_entity.type
_entity.pdbx_description
1 polymer ?
#
loop_
_entity_poly.entity_id
_entity_poly.type
_entity_poly.pdbx_seq_one_letter_code
_entity_poly.pdbx_strand_id
1 'polypeptide(L)'
;MATQTATAATGSTSGKPDKIGADKIAAEFQQLRNQQLNLVNNLNAIEMDLKEHKTVIDTLKMVEPSRKCFRLVGGVLVEQTVEVVLPQLELNKTQLEKLIEEGKEQITKKGIEINQYKDEHNIKMRGQEPTPPAASEKESAGDDKSSGNRNVLVGNL
;
A
#
# COMPACT_ATOMS: atom_id res chain seq x y z
N MET A 1 -15.04 71.89 24.47
CA MET A 1 -14.71 70.73 23.61
C MET A 1 -14.94 69.49 24.49
N ALA A 2 -15.92 68.63 24.22
CA ALA A 2 -15.95 67.64 23.14
C ALA A 2 -14.90 66.52 23.39
N THR A 3 -15.23 65.22 23.45
CA THR A 3 -16.47 64.51 23.02
C THR A 3 -16.78 63.27 23.89
N GLN A 4 -17.93 62.62 23.67
CA GLN A 4 -18.35 61.37 24.33
C GLN A 4 -17.87 60.10 23.61
N THR A 5 -17.80 58.97 24.32
CA THR A 5 -18.37 57.60 24.05
C THR A 5 -17.73 56.62 25.06
N ALA A 6 -18.40 55.66 25.72
CA ALA A 6 -19.16 54.50 25.21
C ALA A 6 -18.28 53.53 24.37
N THR A 7 -18.32 52.20 24.47
CA THR A 7 -19.33 51.26 25.02
C THR A 7 -18.65 49.98 25.56
N ALA A 8 -19.34 49.16 26.37
CA ALA A 8 -18.84 47.85 26.82
C ALA A 8 -19.12 46.71 25.81
N ALA A 9 -18.31 45.64 25.86
CA ALA A 9 -18.68 44.31 25.35
C ALA A 9 -17.82 43.18 25.96
N THR A 10 -18.45 42.24 26.68
CA THR A 10 -17.82 40.98 27.12
C THR A 10 -17.83 39.98 25.95
N GLY A 11 -16.66 39.56 25.46
CA GLY A 11 -16.52 38.59 24.37
C GLY A 11 -16.24 37.17 24.88
N SER A 12 -17.23 36.27 24.85
CA SER A 12 -17.07 34.90 25.37
C SER A 12 -16.19 34.01 24.49
N THR A 13 -15.09 33.49 25.03
CA THR A 13 -14.24 32.47 24.39
C THR A 13 -14.80 31.06 24.56
N SER A 14 -16.05 30.83 24.13
CA SER A 14 -16.78 29.57 24.27
C SER A 14 -17.11 28.96 22.90
N GLY A 15 -16.24 28.09 22.37
CA GLY A 15 -16.50 27.44 21.07
C GLY A 15 -15.30 26.75 20.42
N LYS A 16 -14.65 25.80 21.11
CA LYS A 16 -13.56 24.98 20.55
C LYS A 16 -13.52 23.45 20.85
N PRO A 17 -14.45 22.79 21.58
CA PRO A 17 -14.31 21.35 21.82
C PRO A 17 -14.48 20.51 20.53
N ASP A 18 -15.53 20.78 19.74
CA ASP A 18 -15.99 19.87 18.69
C ASP A 18 -15.03 19.80 17.48
N LYS A 19 -14.37 20.92 17.16
CA LYS A 19 -13.41 20.99 16.05
C LYS A 19 -12.16 20.13 16.32
N ILE A 20 -11.67 20.13 17.56
CA ILE A 20 -10.52 19.32 17.96
C ILE A 20 -10.84 17.82 17.84
N GLY A 21 -12.09 17.42 18.10
CA GLY A 21 -12.57 16.07 17.84
C GLY A 21 -12.54 15.71 16.34
N ALA A 22 -13.12 16.55 15.49
CA ALA A 22 -13.17 16.33 14.04
C ALA A 22 -11.77 16.29 13.39
N ASP A 23 -10.87 17.20 13.78
CA ASP A 23 -9.50 17.25 13.28
C ASP A 23 -8.70 15.98 13.70
N LYS A 24 -8.91 15.49 14.94
CA LYS A 24 -8.29 14.25 15.41
C LYS A 24 -8.80 13.02 14.64
N ILE A 25 -10.11 12.92 14.42
CA ILE A 25 -10.74 11.82 13.65
C ILE A 25 -10.18 11.78 12.22
N ALA A 26 -10.05 12.93 11.57
CA ALA A 26 -9.46 13.02 10.24
C ALA A 26 -7.98 12.56 10.21
N ALA A 27 -7.19 12.92 11.24
CA ALA A 27 -5.79 12.50 11.35
C ALA A 27 -5.63 10.99 11.58
N GLU A 28 -6.45 10.40 12.45
CA GLU A 28 -6.43 8.96 12.74
C GLU A 28 -6.88 8.13 11.52
N PHE A 29 -7.91 8.58 10.79
CA PHE A 29 -8.31 7.98 9.51
C PHE A 29 -7.21 8.03 8.44
N GLN A 30 -6.45 9.14 8.37
CA GLN A 30 -5.28 9.24 7.49
C GLN A 30 -4.15 8.29 7.94
N GLN A 31 -3.92 8.15 9.24
CA GLN A 31 -2.94 7.19 9.77
C GLN A 31 -3.30 5.74 9.42
N LEU A 32 -4.58 5.34 9.56
CA LEU A 32 -5.05 4.01 9.16
C LEU A 32 -4.85 3.75 7.66
N ARG A 33 -5.18 4.71 6.80
CA ARG A 33 -4.91 4.62 5.35
C ARG A 33 -3.42 4.50 5.03
N ASN A 34 -2.57 5.28 5.70
CA ASN A 34 -1.11 5.21 5.52
C ASN A 34 -0.55 3.85 5.99
N GLN A 35 -1.09 3.25 7.07
CA GLN A 35 -0.76 1.89 7.47
C GLN A 35 -1.13 0.87 6.39
N GLN A 36 -2.33 0.97 5.80
CA GLN A 36 -2.76 0.05 4.73
C GLN A 36 -1.87 0.19 3.47
N LEU A 37 -1.55 1.42 3.05
CA LEU A 37 -0.65 1.66 1.92
C LEU A 37 0.76 1.10 2.16
N ASN A 38 1.30 1.26 3.37
CA ASN A 38 2.59 0.69 3.74
C ASN A 38 2.57 -0.86 3.73
N LEU A 39 1.48 -1.48 4.20
CA LEU A 39 1.31 -2.93 4.10
C LEU A 39 1.25 -3.42 2.64
N VAL A 40 0.54 -2.71 1.76
CA VAL A 40 0.50 -3.02 0.31
C VAL A 40 1.88 -2.89 -0.34
N ASN A 41 2.61 -1.81 -0.03
CA ASN A 41 3.96 -1.61 -0.57
C ASN A 41 4.94 -2.70 -0.10
N ASN A 42 4.87 -3.08 1.18
CA ASN A 42 5.68 -4.18 1.74
C ASN A 42 5.29 -5.53 1.12
N LEU A 43 4.00 -5.81 0.92
CA LEU A 43 3.54 -7.03 0.26
C LEU A 43 4.08 -7.14 -1.17
N ASN A 44 4.02 -6.04 -1.94
CA ASN A 44 4.52 -6.01 -3.32
C ASN A 44 6.03 -6.30 -3.39
N ALA A 45 6.81 -5.84 -2.40
CA ALA A 45 8.24 -6.17 -2.29
C ALA A 45 8.45 -7.67 -2.01
N ILE A 46 7.74 -8.24 -1.03
CA ILE A 46 7.83 -9.67 -0.70
C ILE A 46 7.36 -10.56 -1.87
N GLU A 47 6.39 -10.12 -2.67
CA GLU A 47 5.98 -10.81 -3.91
C GLU A 47 7.03 -10.72 -5.04
N MET A 48 7.84 -9.66 -5.09
CA MET A 48 9.03 -9.61 -5.95
C MET A 48 10.12 -10.56 -5.45
N ASP A 49 10.48 -10.48 -4.16
CA ASP A 49 11.48 -11.35 -3.54
C ASP A 49 11.14 -12.84 -3.76
N LEU A 50 9.86 -13.21 -3.62
CA LEU A 50 9.39 -14.57 -3.89
C LEU A 50 9.63 -15.01 -5.35
N LYS A 51 9.45 -14.10 -6.31
CA LYS A 51 9.66 -14.39 -7.74
C LYS A 51 11.15 -14.57 -8.03
N GLU A 52 11.99 -13.71 -7.49
CA GLU A 52 13.45 -13.80 -7.62
C GLU A 52 13.98 -15.09 -6.97
N HIS A 53 13.52 -15.42 -5.76
CA HIS A 53 13.81 -16.70 -5.10
C HIS A 53 13.45 -17.90 -5.97
N LYS A 54 12.28 -17.90 -6.63
CA LYS A 54 11.87 -18.97 -7.56
C LYS A 54 12.84 -19.09 -8.75
N THR A 55 13.16 -17.99 -9.43
CA THR A 55 14.12 -17.98 -10.54
C THR A 55 15.53 -18.44 -10.13
N VAL A 56 16.00 -18.07 -8.93
CA VAL A 56 17.30 -18.53 -8.40
C VAL A 56 17.27 -20.03 -8.08
N ILE A 57 16.18 -20.55 -7.50
CA ILE A 57 16.02 -21.99 -7.25
C ILE A 57 15.99 -22.77 -8.57
N ASP A 58 15.21 -22.32 -9.56
CA ASP A 58 15.05 -23.00 -10.84
C ASP A 58 16.35 -23.02 -11.65
N THR A 59 17.15 -21.96 -11.61
CA THR A 59 18.48 -21.92 -12.24
C THR A 59 19.50 -22.78 -11.49
N LEU A 60 19.52 -22.77 -10.15
CA LEU A 60 20.42 -23.61 -9.36
C LEU A 60 20.10 -25.11 -9.49
N LYS A 61 18.85 -25.50 -9.75
CA LYS A 61 18.47 -26.89 -10.06
C LYS A 61 19.05 -27.43 -11.37
N MET A 62 19.54 -26.55 -12.26
CA MET A 62 20.27 -26.93 -13.48
C MET A 62 21.80 -27.01 -13.26
N VAL A 63 22.28 -26.77 -12.04
CA VAL A 63 23.70 -26.75 -11.68
C VAL A 63 24.05 -27.98 -10.83
N GLU A 64 25.27 -28.49 -11.00
CA GLU A 64 25.79 -29.63 -10.23
C GLU A 64 25.79 -29.34 -8.71
N PRO A 65 25.22 -30.21 -7.85
CA PRO A 65 25.09 -29.95 -6.40
C PRO A 65 26.43 -29.76 -5.66
N SER A 66 27.48 -30.41 -6.15
CA SER A 66 28.86 -30.33 -5.64
C SER A 66 29.52 -28.96 -5.84
N ARG A 67 28.97 -28.13 -6.74
CA ARG A 67 29.61 -26.90 -7.20
C ARG A 67 29.62 -25.85 -6.10
N LYS A 68 30.74 -25.12 -6.00
CA LYS A 68 30.87 -23.98 -5.09
C LYS A 68 29.90 -22.86 -5.46
N CYS A 69 29.20 -22.36 -4.45
CA CYS A 69 28.31 -21.22 -4.46
C CYS A 69 28.86 -20.16 -3.48
N PHE A 70 28.64 -18.87 -3.77
CA PHE A 70 29.11 -17.78 -2.92
C PHE A 70 27.93 -16.86 -2.57
N ARG A 71 27.64 -16.72 -1.27
CA ARG A 71 26.57 -15.86 -0.76
C ARG A 71 27.17 -14.58 -0.19
N LEU A 72 26.74 -13.43 -0.71
CA LEU A 72 27.15 -12.12 -0.18
C LEU A 72 26.38 -11.82 1.12
N VAL A 73 27.11 -11.48 2.18
CA VAL A 73 26.56 -11.14 3.50
C VAL A 73 27.35 -9.95 4.06
N GLY A 74 26.71 -8.78 4.18
CA GLY A 74 27.34 -7.59 4.78
C GLY A 74 28.62 -7.12 4.08
N GLY A 75 28.80 -7.42 2.77
CA GLY A 75 30.01 -7.12 2.01
C GLY A 75 31.04 -8.27 1.94
N VAL A 76 30.85 -9.36 2.68
CA VAL A 76 31.73 -10.56 2.66
C VAL A 76 31.08 -11.68 1.85
N LEU A 77 31.86 -12.36 1.01
CA LEU A 77 31.42 -13.58 0.32
C LEU A 77 31.65 -14.82 1.19
N VAL A 78 30.58 -15.58 1.45
CA VAL A 78 30.61 -16.85 2.18
C VAL A 78 30.54 -18.00 1.18
N GLU A 79 31.56 -18.87 1.15
CA GLU A 79 31.57 -20.08 0.33
C GLU A 79 30.64 -21.17 0.94
N GLN A 80 29.82 -21.80 0.10
CA GLN A 80 28.99 -22.97 0.39
C GLN A 80 28.92 -23.87 -0.86
N THR A 81 28.28 -25.04 -0.79
CA THR A 81 27.95 -25.88 -1.97
C THR A 81 26.48 -25.73 -2.36
N VAL A 82 26.14 -25.97 -3.64
CA VAL A 82 24.76 -25.86 -4.15
C VAL A 82 23.80 -26.79 -3.39
N GLU A 83 24.24 -27.99 -3.02
CA GLU A 83 23.49 -28.94 -2.18
C GLU A 83 23.08 -28.38 -0.80
N VAL A 84 23.87 -27.46 -0.23
CA VAL A 84 23.62 -26.82 1.07
C VAL A 84 22.77 -25.56 0.90
N VAL A 85 22.92 -24.84 -0.22
CA VAL A 85 22.20 -23.58 -0.49
C VAL A 85 20.77 -23.81 -0.99
N LEU A 86 20.53 -24.81 -1.85
CA LEU A 86 19.19 -25.11 -2.39
C LEU A 86 18.12 -25.32 -1.30
N PRO A 87 18.29 -26.18 -0.29
CA PRO A 87 17.27 -26.37 0.75
C PRO A 87 17.05 -25.13 1.63
N GLN A 88 18.07 -24.29 1.84
CA GLN A 88 17.91 -22.99 2.50
C GLN A 88 17.02 -22.05 1.66
N LEU A 89 17.24 -22.00 0.34
CA LEU A 89 16.42 -21.18 -0.56
C LEU A 89 14.98 -21.68 -0.62
N GLU A 90 14.73 -23.00 -0.68
CA GLU A 90 13.37 -23.55 -0.68
C GLU A 90 12.63 -23.34 0.64
N LEU A 91 13.33 -23.43 1.79
CA LEU A 91 12.78 -23.07 3.09
C LEU A 91 12.39 -21.58 3.14
N ASN A 92 13.30 -20.69 2.74
CA ASN A 92 13.04 -19.25 2.72
C ASN A 92 11.89 -18.89 1.76
N LYS A 93 11.85 -19.52 0.57
CA LYS A 93 10.75 -19.38 -0.41
C LYS A 93 9.39 -19.76 0.20
N THR A 94 9.35 -20.80 1.03
CA THR A 94 8.13 -21.23 1.74
C THR A 94 7.74 -20.26 2.87
N GLN A 95 8.72 -19.65 3.55
CA GLN A 95 8.47 -18.59 4.54
C GLN A 95 7.92 -17.32 3.87
N LEU A 96 8.45 -16.92 2.71
CA LEU A 96 7.94 -15.80 1.91
C LEU A 96 6.49 -16.03 1.46
N GLU A 97 6.16 -17.26 1.01
CA GLU A 97 4.77 -17.61 0.65
C GLU A 97 3.80 -17.43 1.84
N LYS A 98 4.18 -17.88 3.04
CA LYS A 98 3.38 -17.67 4.26
C LYS A 98 3.25 -16.19 4.66
N LEU A 99 4.32 -15.41 4.52
CA LEU A 99 4.29 -13.96 4.81
C LEU A 99 3.40 -13.18 3.82
N ILE A 100 3.27 -13.65 2.59
CA ILE A 100 2.37 -13.08 1.58
C ILE A 100 0.90 -13.36 1.93
N GLU A 101 0.58 -14.55 2.44
CA GLU A 101 -0.76 -14.88 2.95
C GLU A 101 -1.11 -14.03 4.17
N GLU A 102 -0.24 -13.98 5.19
CA GLU A 102 -0.42 -13.12 6.38
C GLU A 102 -0.52 -11.64 6.04
N GLY A 103 0.24 -11.16 5.05
CA GLY A 103 0.18 -9.78 4.56
C GLY A 103 -1.18 -9.45 3.91
N LYS A 104 -1.73 -10.38 3.11
CA LYS A 104 -3.05 -10.23 2.47
C LYS A 104 -4.19 -10.22 3.50
N GLU A 105 -4.11 -11.06 4.53
CA GLU A 105 -5.04 -11.00 5.66
C GLU A 105 -4.96 -9.65 6.39
N GLN A 106 -3.75 -9.15 6.68
CA GLN A 106 -3.55 -7.86 7.36
C GLN A 106 -4.09 -6.67 6.55
N ILE A 107 -3.85 -6.62 5.24
CA ILE A 107 -4.37 -5.58 4.34
C ILE A 107 -5.91 -5.62 4.30
N THR A 108 -6.49 -6.83 4.26
CA THR A 108 -7.95 -7.03 4.26
C THR A 108 -8.56 -6.57 5.58
N LYS A 109 -7.97 -6.98 6.71
CA LYS A 109 -8.38 -6.58 8.06
C LYS A 109 -8.32 -5.05 8.24
N LYS A 110 -7.23 -4.41 7.82
CA LYS A 110 -7.10 -2.94 7.83
C LYS A 110 -8.10 -2.26 6.90
N GLY A 111 -8.46 -2.88 5.76
CA GLY A 111 -9.52 -2.39 4.88
C GLY A 111 -10.91 -2.42 5.52
N ILE A 112 -11.21 -3.43 6.33
CA ILE A 112 -12.46 -3.51 7.10
C ILE A 112 -12.46 -2.45 8.21
N GLU A 113 -11.36 -2.34 8.97
CA GLU A 113 -11.16 -1.34 10.03
C GLU A 113 -11.31 0.11 9.51
N ILE A 114 -10.72 0.43 8.35
CA ILE A 114 -10.87 1.73 7.67
C ILE A 114 -12.33 1.99 7.28
N ASN A 115 -13.07 0.97 6.83
CA ASN A 115 -14.47 1.14 6.48
C ASN A 115 -15.36 1.36 7.70
N GLN A 116 -15.17 0.59 8.77
CA GLN A 116 -15.85 0.76 10.05
C GLN A 116 -15.62 2.17 10.61
N TYR A 117 -14.36 2.61 10.70
CA TYR A 117 -14.01 3.95 11.19
C TYR A 117 -14.62 5.08 10.33
N LYS A 118 -14.71 4.88 9.01
CA LYS A 118 -15.38 5.82 8.08
C LYS A 118 -16.88 5.94 8.36
N ASP A 119 -17.55 4.82 8.64
CA ASP A 119 -19.00 4.76 8.82
C ASP A 119 -19.42 5.20 10.23
N GLU A 120 -18.71 4.76 11.28
CA GLU A 120 -18.91 5.15 12.68
C GLU A 120 -18.77 6.66 12.90
N HIS A 121 -17.76 7.28 12.28
CA HIS A 121 -17.53 8.73 12.36
C HIS A 121 -18.18 9.53 11.21
N ASN A 122 -18.96 8.89 10.34
CA ASN A 122 -19.65 9.50 9.19
C ASN A 122 -18.70 10.41 8.36
N ILE A 123 -17.50 9.90 8.06
CA ILE A 123 -16.40 10.69 7.49
C ILE A 123 -16.72 11.05 6.05
N LYS A 124 -17.28 12.25 5.86
CA LYS A 124 -17.55 12.85 4.56
C LYS A 124 -16.24 13.17 3.84
N MET A 125 -15.73 12.18 3.11
CA MET A 125 -14.65 12.30 2.13
C MET A 125 -14.93 13.46 1.17
N ARG A 126 -14.30 14.60 1.42
CA ARG A 126 -14.45 15.85 0.65
C ARG A 126 -13.81 15.70 -0.73
N GLY A 127 -14.52 15.06 -1.66
CA GLY A 127 -14.10 14.87 -3.04
C GLY A 127 -14.47 13.55 -3.72
N GLN A 128 -15.30 12.69 -3.09
CA GLN A 128 -15.74 11.44 -3.70
C GLN A 128 -17.27 11.43 -3.89
N GLU A 129 -17.74 11.62 -5.13
CA GLU A 129 -19.10 11.20 -5.48
C GLU A 129 -19.20 9.67 -5.46
N PRO A 130 -20.36 9.09 -5.09
CA PRO A 130 -20.54 7.64 -5.07
C PRO A 130 -20.65 7.10 -6.51
N THR A 131 -19.54 6.62 -7.06
CA THR A 131 -19.55 5.80 -8.28
C THR A 131 -20.42 4.56 -8.05
N PRO A 132 -21.52 4.35 -8.79
CA PRO A 132 -22.40 3.20 -8.56
C PRO A 132 -21.69 1.86 -8.81
N PRO A 133 -22.15 0.74 -8.20
CA PRO A 133 -21.59 -0.57 -8.47
C PRO A 133 -21.78 -0.96 -9.93
N ALA A 134 -20.71 -1.42 -10.59
CA ALA A 134 -20.79 -1.93 -11.95
C ALA A 134 -21.51 -3.29 -11.98
N ALA A 135 -22.69 -3.32 -12.58
CA ALA A 135 -23.36 -4.56 -12.97
C ALA A 135 -22.98 -4.94 -14.40
N SER A 136 -22.80 -6.24 -14.65
CA SER A 136 -22.81 -6.85 -15.97
C SER A 136 -24.21 -6.71 -16.62
N GLU A 137 -24.43 -6.84 -17.93
CA GLU A 137 -23.90 -7.86 -18.85
C GLU A 137 -23.72 -7.38 -20.32
N LYS A 138 -23.14 -8.28 -21.12
CA LYS A 138 -23.07 -8.45 -22.60
C LYS A 138 -24.14 -7.70 -23.45
N GLU A 139 -23.92 -7.24 -24.70
CA GLU A 139 -22.80 -7.36 -25.68
C GLU A 139 -23.05 -6.37 -26.89
N SER A 140 -22.44 -6.36 -28.10
CA SER A 140 -21.53 -7.29 -28.80
C SER A 140 -20.44 -6.62 -29.69
N ALA A 141 -20.71 -6.26 -30.97
CA ALA A 141 -19.68 -5.96 -31.99
C ALA A 141 -20.02 -4.80 -32.97
N GLY A 142 -19.01 -4.16 -33.60
CA GLY A 142 -19.21 -3.17 -34.68
C GLY A 142 -18.01 -2.24 -35.03
N ASP A 143 -17.18 -2.68 -35.97
CA ASP A 143 -15.99 -2.10 -36.66
C ASP A 143 -15.68 -0.58 -36.79
N ASP A 144 -14.36 -0.29 -36.89
CA ASP A 144 -13.61 0.80 -37.55
C ASP A 144 -14.09 2.29 -37.51
N LYS A 145 -13.39 3.16 -36.73
CA LYS A 145 -12.39 4.13 -37.29
C LYS A 145 -11.64 5.03 -36.29
N SER A 146 -10.32 5.08 -36.51
CA SER A 146 -9.38 6.21 -36.31
C SER A 146 -9.84 7.46 -35.51
N SER A 147 -9.41 7.56 -34.26
CA SER A 147 -8.84 8.82 -33.73
C SER A 147 -7.80 8.50 -32.63
N GLY A 148 -6.64 9.17 -32.65
CA GLY A 148 -5.49 8.80 -31.84
C GLY A 148 -5.25 9.73 -30.65
N ASN A 149 -5.01 9.16 -29.46
CA ASN A 149 -4.40 9.85 -28.32
C ASN A 149 -3.41 8.91 -27.63
N ARG A 150 -2.17 8.82 -28.14
CA ARG A 150 -1.07 8.09 -27.50
C ARG A 150 -0.37 8.98 -26.48
N ASN A 151 -0.93 9.06 -25.27
CA ASN A 151 -0.31 9.77 -24.15
C ASN A 151 0.94 9.02 -23.65
N VAL A 152 2.10 9.36 -24.20
CA VAL A 152 3.41 8.84 -23.78
C VAL A 152 4.28 10.03 -23.39
N LEU A 153 4.45 10.24 -22.09
CA LEU A 153 5.31 11.29 -21.52
C LEU A 153 6.62 10.67 -21.04
N VAL A 154 7.60 10.60 -21.93
CA VAL A 154 9.00 10.34 -21.57
C VAL A 154 9.68 11.69 -21.35
N GLY A 155 10.04 11.99 -20.11
CA GLY A 155 10.79 13.19 -19.74
C GLY A 155 12.12 12.80 -19.12
N ASN A 156 13.18 12.79 -19.92
CA ASN A 156 14.55 12.73 -19.40
C ASN A 156 15.00 14.13 -18.96
N LEU A 157 15.76 14.18 -17.86
CA LEU A 157 16.83 15.15 -17.65
C LEU A 157 18.04 14.38 -17.06
#